data_AF-A0A073CKU1-F1
#
_entry.id   AF-A0A073CKU1-F1
#
_cell.length_a   1.000
_cell.length_b   1.000
_cell.length_c   1.000
_cell.angle_alpha   90.00
_cell.angle_beta   90.00
_cell.angle_gamma   90.00
#
_symmetry.space_group_name_H-M   'P 1'
#
loop_
_entity.id
_entity.type
_entity.pdbx_description
1 polymer ?
#
loop_
_entity_poly.entity_id
_entity_poly.type
_entity_poly.pdbx_seq_one_letter_code
_entity_poly.pdbx_strand_id
1 'polypeptide(L)' 'MGLQVVTEGIETSQQVEIFQQLRCEFGQGYLFSPPLNPTEVMDFLNQNCSNNRPRCSPENR' A
#
# COMPACT_ATOMS: atom_id res chain seq x y z
N MET A 1 15.56 14.08 9.24
CA MET A 1 14.37 14.57 8.52
C MET A 1 13.38 13.40 8.47
N GLY A 2 12.32 13.40 9.29
CA GLY A 2 11.38 12.27 9.45
C GLY A 2 10.10 12.47 8.64
N LEU A 3 10.21 12.46 7.31
CA LEU A 3 9.07 12.61 6.41
C LEU A 3 8.66 11.24 5.88
N GLN A 4 7.35 10.98 5.90
CA GLN A 4 6.79 9.82 5.22
C GLN A 4 6.71 10.09 3.72
N VAL A 5 7.05 9.08 2.92
CA VAL A 5 7.05 9.14 1.46
C VAL A 5 6.07 8.10 0.93
N VAL A 6 5.28 8.52 -0.06
CA VAL A 6 4.39 7.63 -0.83
C VAL A 6 4.96 7.49 -2.23
N THR A 7 5.20 6.24 -2.65
CA THR A 7 5.59 5.95 -4.02
C THR A 7 4.36 5.72 -4.89
N GLU A 8 4.18 6.51 -5.94
CA GLU A 8 3.06 6.37 -6.87
C GLU A 8 3.45 5.62 -8.16
N GLY A 9 2.47 4.98 -8.81
CA GLY A 9 2.65 4.34 -10.12
C GLY A 9 3.28 2.95 -10.08
N ILE A 10 3.11 2.17 -9.00
CA ILE A 10 3.62 0.80 -8.91
C ILE A 10 2.75 -0.17 -9.75
N GLU A 11 3.37 -0.81 -10.73
CA GLU A 11 2.73 -1.73 -11.68
C GLU A 11 3.34 -3.14 -11.64
N THR A 12 4.54 -3.33 -11.09
CA THR A 12 5.23 -4.63 -11.06
C THR A 12 5.81 -4.99 -9.70
N SER A 13 5.91 -6.30 -9.42
CA SER A 13 6.52 -6.78 -8.17
C SER A 13 8.00 -6.38 -8.04
N GLN A 14 8.75 -6.27 -9.14
CA GLN A 14 10.13 -5.80 -9.09
C GLN A 14 10.25 -4.35 -8.59
N GLN A 15 9.28 -3.49 -8.94
CA GLN A 15 9.25 -2.12 -8.43
C GLN A 15 9.04 -2.11 -6.91
N VAL A 16 8.16 -2.97 -6.37
CA VAL A 16 7.95 -3.11 -4.93
C VAL A 16 9.26 -3.46 -4.21
N GLU A 17 10.02 -4.42 -4.74
CA GLU A 17 11.30 -4.82 -4.17
C GLU A 17 12.30 -3.65 -4.08
N ILE A 18 12.38 -2.83 -5.13
CA ILE A 18 13.24 -1.63 -5.15
C ILE A 18 12.80 -0.64 -4.07
N PHE A 19 11.50 -0.35 -3.97
CA PHE A 19 11.00 0.65 -3.01
C PHE A 19 11.10 0.16 -1.56
N GLN A 20 10.98 -1.14 -1.31
CA GLN A 20 11.26 -1.73 0.01
C GLN A 20 12.73 -1.57 0.40
N GLN A 21 13.66 -1.76 -0.52
CA GLN A 21 15.10 -1.54 -0.27
C GLN A 21 15.41 -0.06 0.04
N LEU A 22 14.69 0.86 -0.60
CA LEU A 22 14.77 2.30 -0.34
C LEU A 22 14.05 2.73 0.95
N ARG A 23 13.44 1.78 1.68
CA ARG A 23 12.65 2.02 2.90
C ARG A 23 11.45 2.95 2.67
N CYS A 24 10.86 2.89 1.48
CA CYS A 24 9.56 3.51 1.23
C CYS A 24 8.46 2.64 1.86
N GLU A 25 7.77 3.19 2.87
CA GLU A 25 6.76 2.46 3.64
C GLU A 25 5.40 2.41 2.94
N PHE A 26 5.11 3.39 2.08
CA PHE A 26 3.82 3.54 1.43
C PHE A 26 3.95 3.51 -0.09
N GLY A 27 2.96 2.91 -0.75
CA GLY A 27 2.91 2.86 -2.21
C GLY A 27 1.50 2.76 -2.76
N GLN A 28 1.30 3.30 -3.95
CA GLN A 28 0.06 3.22 -4.73
C GLN A 28 0.38 2.83 -6.17
N GLY A 29 -0.47 2.00 -6.76
CA GLY A 29 -0.41 1.73 -8.20
C GLY A 29 -1.29 0.56 -8.62
N TYR A 30 -1.36 0.35 -9.93
CA TYR A 30 -2.22 -0.65 -10.56
C TYR A 30 -1.87 -2.09 -10.19
N LEU A 31 -0.65 -2.35 -9.70
CA LEU A 31 -0.30 -3.64 -9.12
C LEU A 31 -1.18 -4.01 -7.91
N PHE A 32 -1.60 -3.01 -7.13
CA PHE A 32 -2.40 -3.20 -5.93
C PHE A 32 -3.90 -3.08 -6.22
N SER A 33 -4.29 -1.99 -6.89
CA SER A 33 -5.67 -1.72 -7.28
C SER A 33 -5.70 -0.60 -8.32
N PRO A 34 -6.59 -0.68 -9.33
CA PRO A 34 -6.96 0.50 -10.10
C PRO A 34 -7.70 1.52 -9.20
N PRO A 35 -7.93 2.77 -9.68
CA PRO A 35 -8.84 3.70 -9.04
C PRO A 35 -10.24 3.07 -8.91
N LEU A 36 -10.79 3.11 -7.70
CA LEU A 36 -12.07 2.51 -7.37
C LEU A 36 -13.14 3.58 -7.20
N ASN A 37 -14.38 3.26 -7.56
CA ASN A 37 -15.53 4.09 -7.22
C ASN A 37 -15.93 3.93 -5.74
N PRO A 38 -16.76 4.82 -5.18
CA PRO A 38 -17.09 4.80 -3.75
C PRO A 38 -17.67 3.47 -3.25
N THR A 39 -18.45 2.77 -4.05
CA THR A 39 -19.05 1.48 -3.68
C THR A 39 -17.97 0.39 -3.64
N GLU A 40 -17.09 0.36 -4.64
CA GLU A 40 -15.98 -0.61 -4.75
C GLU A 40 -14.95 -0.45 -3.63
N VAL A 41 -14.74 0.77 -3.13
CA VAL A 41 -13.80 1.03 -2.01
C VAL A 41 -14.23 0.27 -0.76
N MET A 42 -15.53 0.24 -0.44
CA MET A 42 -16.01 -0.45 0.77
C MET A 42 -15.77 -1.96 0.68
N ASP A 43 -16.00 -2.55 -0.49
CA ASP A 43 -15.72 -3.96 -0.74
C ASP A 43 -14.21 -4.25 -0.64
N PHE A 44 -13.38 -3.39 -1.22
CA PHE A 44 -11.93 -3.50 -1.15
C PHE A 44 -11.40 -3.43 0.30
N LEU A 45 -11.95 -2.54 1.13
CA LEU A 45 -11.58 -2.44 2.55
C LEU A 45 -12.00 -3.69 3.33
N ASN A 46 -13.22 -4.18 3.12
CA ASN A 46 -13.75 -5.36 3.83
C ASN A 46 -12.97 -6.65 3.51
N GLN A 47 -12.57 -6.84 2.25
CA GLN A 47 -11.74 -7.97 1.82
C GLN A 47 -10.37 -7.97 2.53
N ASN A 48 -9.78 -6.79 2.68
CA ASN A 48 -8.44 -6.64 3.26
C ASN A 48 -8.44 -6.60 4.80
N CYS A 49 -9.58 -6.37 5.46
CA CYS A 49 -9.70 -6.50 6.92
C CYS A 49 -9.93 -7.95 7.41
N SER A 50 -10.44 -8.84 6.55
CA SER A 50 -10.81 -10.22 6.92
C SER A 50 -9.65 -11.21 6.79
N ASN A 51 -8.68 -10.91 5.92
CA ASN A 51 -7.43 -11.64 5.84
C ASN A 51 -6.48 -11.12 6.92
N ASN A 52 -6.07 -11.99 7.84
CA ASN A 52 -5.18 -11.76 8.99
C ASN A 52 -3.77 -11.25 8.58
N ARG A 53 -3.70 -10.07 7.95
CA ARG A 53 -2.45 -9.35 7.70
C ARG A 53 -2.15 -8.51 8.95
N PRO A 54 -0.89 -8.46 9.40
CA PRO A 54 -0.52 -7.64 10.55
C PRO A 54 -0.96 -6.20 10.26
N ARG A 55 -1.79 -5.66 11.16
CA ARG A 55 -2.17 -4.24 11.16
C ARG A 55 -0.89 -3.41 11.05
N CYS A 56 -0.92 -2.34 10.26
CA CYS A 56 0.09 -1.29 10.34
C CYS A 56 0.26 -0.91 11.81
N SER A 57 1.38 -1.35 12.40
CA SER A 57 1.77 -1.03 13.77
C SER A 57 2.32 0.39 13.75
N PRO A 58 1.71 1.36 14.45
CA PRO A 58 2.17 2.75 14.48
C PRO A 58 3.47 2.97 15.30
N GLU A 59 4.20 1.91 15.61
CA GLU A 59 5.20 1.86 16.68
C GLU A 59 6.66 1.93 16.21
N ASN A 60 6.91 2.22 14.92
CA ASN A 60 8.21 2.69 14.45
C ASN A 60 8.10 4.13 13.92
N ARG A 61 7.93 5.08 14.85
CA ARG A 61 8.12 6.52 14.61
C ARG A 61 9.55 6.91 14.95
#